data_AF-A0A9W8K1T0-F1
#
_entry.id   AF-A0A9W8K1T0-F1
#
_cell.length_a   1.000
_cell.length_b   1.000
_cell.length_c   1.000
_cell.angle_alpha   90.00
_cell.angle_beta   90.00
_cell.angle_gamma   90.00
#
_symmetry.space_group_name_H-M   'P 1'
#
loop_
_entity.id
_entity.type
_entity.pdbx_description
1 polymer ?
#
loop_
_entity_poly.entity_id
_entity_poly.type
_entity_poly.pdbx_seq_one_letter_code
_entity_poly.pdbx_strand_id
1 'polypeptide(L)'
;MLPLSLLTAAQNKPMLVELKNGETLNGHLVNCDNFMNITLREVYQTNPDGDRFWKLKECYIRGSTIKYLRVPDNLLDIVKEEQNRARDANRSARGGHMGGEPQEPVEDAERQCGEEGVVDEEHDENVETAKMSSSMNSGDILGVIEPQESTGPKRDGSYYLEGGLVVLKLDDIFFRVPQYQLARHSEILHDLFQVPQSQSGGNQEGASDELPIIFAGTTADDFRNFLKALLPFSPWRQLSLTKAEWISTLKLATMWYCLDLRQVAIAELMPMLNEPIEKILLGRKYSVLNWVFEGYRDMVLRNETITDNEAVALLYPEAVKLLRMREWYWRSPIRSQRYPSSQTENEVNREFEEELISLRQAEYGYGATQGSFASDRPSTVQTQEL
;
A
#
# COMPACT_ATOMS: atom_id res chain seq x y z
N MET A 1 4.78 10.56 21.86
CA MET A 1 5.15 9.20 21.42
C MET A 1 5.06 9.14 19.90
N LEU A 2 6.17 8.94 19.21
CA LEU A 2 6.13 8.59 17.78
C LEU A 2 5.98 7.06 17.68
N PRO A 3 5.13 6.52 16.77
CA PRO A 3 4.94 5.07 16.63
C PRO A 3 6.26 4.32 16.39
N LEU A 4 7.19 4.91 15.64
CA LEU A 4 8.50 4.35 15.37
C LEU A 4 9.32 4.10 16.64
N SER A 5 9.34 5.07 17.58
CA SER A 5 10.08 4.95 18.85
C SER A 5 9.62 3.75 19.68
N LEU A 6 8.33 3.40 19.59
CA LEU A 6 7.77 2.26 20.30
C LEU A 6 8.25 0.93 19.68
N LEU A 7 8.40 0.86 18.36
CA LEU A 7 8.90 -0.33 17.67
C LEU A 7 10.42 -0.47 17.74
N THR A 8 11.17 0.64 17.75
CA THR A 8 12.62 0.60 18.06
C THR A 8 12.85 0.01 19.46
N ALA A 9 12.07 0.43 20.47
CA ALA A 9 12.15 -0.15 21.81
C ALA A 9 11.60 -1.59 21.91
N ALA A 10 10.71 -1.98 21.00
CA ALA A 10 10.18 -3.35 20.90
C ALA A 10 11.15 -4.34 20.25
N GLN A 11 12.37 -3.92 19.86
CA GLN A 11 13.33 -4.81 19.22
C GLN A 11 13.70 -6.00 20.14
N ASN A 12 13.78 -7.19 19.53
CA ASN A 12 13.88 -8.51 20.16
C ASN A 12 12.74 -8.91 21.11
N LYS A 13 11.62 -8.17 21.17
CA LYS A 13 10.42 -8.54 21.95
C LYS A 13 9.44 -9.37 21.12
N PRO A 14 8.68 -10.28 21.75
CA PRO A 14 7.57 -10.96 21.09
C PRO A 14 6.43 -9.97 20.79
N MET A 15 5.80 -10.11 19.63
CA MET A 15 4.61 -9.34 19.24
C MET A 15 3.70 -10.14 18.31
N LEU A 16 2.42 -9.75 18.32
CA LEU A 16 1.40 -10.24 17.38
C LEU A 16 1.18 -9.19 16.30
N VAL A 17 1.21 -9.61 15.04
CA VAL A 17 0.91 -8.80 13.87
C VAL A 17 -0.38 -9.31 13.25
N GLU A 18 -1.36 -8.45 13.01
CA GLU A 18 -2.52 -8.77 12.17
C GLU A 18 -2.37 -8.03 10.84
N LEU A 19 -2.49 -8.78 9.74
CA LEU A 19 -2.42 -8.25 8.37
C LEU A 19 -3.81 -7.85 7.86
N LYS A 20 -3.85 -6.98 6.85
CA LYS A 20 -5.10 -6.51 6.22
C LYS A 20 -5.91 -7.62 5.55
N ASN A 21 -5.27 -8.74 5.17
CA ASN A 21 -5.92 -9.93 4.62
C ASN A 21 -6.49 -10.88 5.71
N GLY A 22 -6.36 -10.53 7.01
CA GLY A 22 -6.84 -11.33 8.13
C GLY A 22 -5.83 -12.35 8.69
N GLU A 23 -4.68 -12.55 8.07
CA GLU A 23 -3.63 -13.41 8.61
C GLU A 23 -3.01 -12.82 9.88
N THR A 24 -2.61 -13.69 10.82
CA THR A 24 -1.89 -13.25 12.03
C THR A 24 -0.53 -13.92 12.13
N LEU A 25 0.49 -13.16 12.55
CA LEU A 25 1.86 -13.63 12.72
C LEU A 25 2.34 -13.31 14.13
N ASN A 26 2.73 -14.34 14.88
CA ASN A 26 3.30 -14.22 16.21
C ASN A 26 4.80 -14.53 16.16
N GLY A 27 5.66 -13.58 16.50
CA GLY A 27 7.11 -13.76 16.45
C GLY A 27 7.88 -12.67 17.21
N HIS A 28 9.21 -12.73 17.17
CA HIS A 28 10.08 -11.74 17.80
C HIS A 28 10.53 -10.68 16.79
N LEU A 29 10.33 -9.38 17.09
CA LEU A 29 10.76 -8.29 16.22
C LEU A 29 12.30 -8.25 16.10
N VAL A 30 12.82 -8.38 14.89
CA VAL A 30 14.26 -8.27 14.59
C VAL A 30 14.61 -6.86 14.16
N ASN A 31 13.80 -6.25 13.29
CA ASN A 31 14.02 -4.92 12.75
C ASN A 31 12.68 -4.24 12.41
N CYS A 32 12.64 -2.91 12.44
CA CYS A 32 11.53 -2.07 11.95
C CYS A 32 12.13 -0.84 11.27
N ASP A 33 11.75 -0.57 10.01
CA ASP A 33 12.17 0.63 9.29
C ASP A 33 11.20 1.81 9.44
N ASN A 34 11.55 2.95 8.83
CA ASN A 34 10.74 4.18 8.84
C ASN A 34 9.36 4.05 8.18
N PHE A 35 9.15 3.01 7.36
CA PHE A 35 7.90 2.72 6.66
C PHE A 35 7.08 1.62 7.37
N MET A 36 7.44 1.27 8.61
CA MET A 36 6.83 0.22 9.42
C MET A 36 7.01 -1.19 8.82
N ASN A 37 7.95 -1.40 7.89
CA ASN A 37 8.30 -2.74 7.46
C ASN A 37 9.05 -3.43 8.59
N ILE A 38 8.60 -4.62 8.98
CA ILE A 38 9.14 -5.36 10.11
C ILE A 38 9.67 -6.72 9.68
N THR A 39 10.78 -7.13 10.30
CA THR A 39 11.29 -8.50 10.21
C THR A 39 10.99 -9.19 11.53
N LEU A 40 10.34 -10.36 11.48
CA LEU A 40 10.12 -11.21 12.66
C LEU A 40 10.92 -12.51 12.55
N ARG A 41 11.40 -13.03 13.68
CA ARG A 41 11.97 -14.39 13.78
C ARG A 41 11.13 -15.32 14.64
N GLU A 42 11.30 -16.63 14.42
CA GLU A 42 10.62 -17.72 15.13
C GLU A 42 9.10 -17.58 15.08
N VAL A 43 8.57 -17.44 13.86
CA VAL A 43 7.24 -16.92 13.61
C VAL A 43 6.23 -18.05 13.47
N TYR A 44 5.08 -17.89 14.10
CA TYR A 44 3.89 -18.71 13.89
C TYR A 44 2.86 -17.89 13.11
N GLN A 45 2.66 -18.22 11.84
CA GLN A 45 1.62 -17.66 10.98
C GLN A 45 0.33 -18.47 11.15
N THR A 46 -0.80 -17.78 11.23
CA THR A 46 -2.15 -18.35 11.25
C THR A 46 -2.95 -17.76 10.10
N ASN A 47 -3.71 -18.59 9.38
CA ASN A 47 -4.62 -18.12 8.34
C ASN A 47 -5.83 -17.34 8.93
N PRO A 48 -6.62 -16.62 8.11
CA PRO A 48 -7.76 -15.83 8.59
C PRO A 48 -8.84 -16.67 9.29
N ASP A 49 -9.00 -17.95 8.90
CA ASP A 49 -10.01 -18.86 9.48
C ASP A 49 -9.57 -19.50 10.81
N GLY A 50 -8.29 -19.36 11.20
CA GLY A 50 -7.77 -19.87 12.48
C GLY A 50 -7.54 -21.39 12.55
N ASP A 51 -7.72 -22.15 11.46
CA ASP A 51 -7.59 -23.62 11.43
C ASP A 51 -6.19 -24.11 11.03
N ARG A 52 -5.34 -23.25 10.44
CA ARG A 52 -4.02 -23.62 9.91
C ARG A 52 -2.91 -22.74 10.46
N PHE A 53 -1.82 -23.40 10.85
CA PHE A 53 -0.66 -22.78 11.46
C PHE A 53 0.62 -23.23 10.75
N TRP A 54 1.51 -22.28 10.44
CA TRP A 54 2.84 -22.54 9.89
C TRP A 54 3.92 -21.97 10.80
N LYS A 55 4.99 -22.72 11.00
CA LYS A 55 6.19 -22.24 11.69
C LYS A 55 7.25 -21.82 10.68
N LEU A 56 7.58 -20.54 10.67
CA LEU A 56 8.60 -19.92 9.83
C LEU A 56 9.83 -19.60 10.68
N LYS A 57 11.02 -19.79 10.13
CA LYS A 57 12.28 -19.41 10.81
C LYS A 57 12.36 -17.89 10.98
N GLU A 58 11.96 -17.17 9.94
CA GLU A 58 11.98 -15.72 9.82
C GLU A 58 10.94 -15.30 8.77
N CYS A 59 10.33 -14.13 8.91
CA CYS A 59 9.50 -13.52 7.88
C CYS A 59 9.70 -12.01 7.83
N TYR A 60 9.67 -11.45 6.62
CA TYR A 60 9.58 -10.02 6.39
C TYR A 60 8.12 -9.64 6.12
N ILE A 61 7.64 -8.59 6.78
CA ILE A 61 6.26 -8.09 6.68
C ILE A 61 6.32 -6.61 6.31
N ARG A 62 5.63 -6.23 5.23
CA ARG A 62 5.57 -4.85 4.76
C ARG A 62 4.63 -4.01 5.62
N GLY A 63 5.03 -2.81 6.03
CA GLY A 63 4.25 -1.93 6.89
C GLY A 63 2.88 -1.56 6.34
N SER A 64 2.77 -1.44 5.00
CA SER A 64 1.50 -1.16 4.32
C SER A 64 0.50 -2.32 4.36
N THR A 65 0.93 -3.57 4.59
CA THR A 65 0.02 -4.73 4.73
C THR A 65 -0.40 -5.00 6.17
N ILE A 66 0.25 -4.36 7.15
CA ILE A 66 -0.11 -4.44 8.56
C ILE A 66 -1.43 -3.69 8.80
N LYS A 67 -2.34 -4.32 9.53
CA LYS A 67 -3.58 -3.72 10.03
C LYS A 67 -3.38 -3.16 11.43
N TYR A 68 -2.80 -3.95 12.34
CA TYR A 68 -2.31 -3.48 13.64
C TYR A 68 -1.23 -4.41 14.22
N LEU A 69 -0.56 -3.91 15.27
CA LEU A 69 0.45 -4.62 16.06
C LEU A 69 -0.01 -4.67 17.52
N ARG A 70 0.16 -5.82 18.20
CA ARG A 70 0.10 -5.90 19.67
C ARG A 70 1.52 -5.97 20.22
N VAL A 71 1.91 -4.90 20.91
CA VAL A 71 3.18 -4.79 21.62
C VAL A 71 2.97 -5.07 23.11
N PRO A 72 3.95 -5.63 23.83
CA PRO A 72 3.91 -5.76 25.29
C PRO A 72 3.68 -4.42 26.01
N ASP A 73 2.76 -4.41 27.00
CA ASP A 73 2.33 -3.19 27.71
C ASP A 73 3.49 -2.44 28.38
N ASN A 74 4.50 -3.18 28.87
CA ASN A 74 5.68 -2.63 29.54
C ASN A 74 6.60 -1.78 28.65
N LEU A 75 6.43 -1.82 27.32
CA LEU A 75 7.21 -0.99 26.40
C LEU A 75 6.82 0.49 26.45
N LEU A 76 5.56 0.81 26.78
CA LEU A 76 5.09 2.19 26.82
C LEU A 76 5.81 3.01 27.90
N ASP A 77 6.17 2.39 29.03
CA ASP A 77 6.83 3.07 30.14
C ASP A 77 8.34 3.17 29.91
N ILE A 78 8.98 2.15 29.32
CA ILE A 78 10.39 2.20 28.89
C ILE A 78 10.64 3.40 27.96
N VAL A 79 9.78 3.59 26.95
CA VAL A 79 9.93 4.69 25.99
C VAL A 79 9.62 6.05 26.62
N LYS A 80 8.77 6.14 27.65
CA LYS A 80 8.53 7.39 28.41
C LYS A 80 9.79 7.78 29.18
N GLU A 81 10.41 6.82 29.88
CA GLU A 81 11.67 7.06 30.59
C GLU A 81 12.78 7.49 29.65
N GLU A 82 12.93 6.82 28.50
CA GLU A 82 13.99 7.12 27.53
C GLU A 82 13.81 8.50 26.88
N GLN A 83 12.57 8.87 26.53
CA GLN A 83 12.26 10.23 26.05
C GLN A 83 12.49 11.31 27.11
N ASN A 84 12.25 11.01 28.40
CA ASN A 84 12.54 11.94 29.48
C ASN A 84 14.05 12.10 29.71
N ARG A 85 14.82 10.99 29.78
CA ARG A 85 16.29 11.02 29.89
C ARG A 85 16.94 11.79 28.73
N ALA A 86 16.46 11.60 27.50
CA ALA A 86 16.94 12.35 26.33
C ALA A 86 16.61 13.85 26.40
N ARG A 87 15.47 14.23 26.98
CA ARG A 87 15.09 15.63 27.21
C ARG A 87 15.91 16.30 28.31
N ASP A 88 16.20 15.58 29.39
CA ASP A 88 16.98 16.11 30.50
C ASP A 88 18.47 16.24 30.12
N ALA A 89 19.02 15.29 29.37
CA ALA A 89 20.37 15.41 28.78
C ALA A 89 20.51 16.66 27.89
N ASN A 90 19.50 16.96 27.07
CA ASN A 90 19.46 18.17 26.23
C ASN A 90 19.26 19.48 27.03
N ARG A 91 18.75 19.41 28.26
CA ARG A 91 18.70 20.57 29.17
C ARG A 91 20.05 20.83 29.83
N SER A 92 20.72 19.77 30.30
CA SER A 92 22.06 19.88 30.91
C SER A 92 23.12 20.40 29.94
N ALA A 93 23.02 20.07 28.64
CA ALA A 93 23.95 20.56 27.62
C ALA A 93 23.85 22.07 27.30
N ARG A 94 22.81 22.77 27.78
CA ARG A 94 22.56 24.19 27.46
C ARG A 94 22.64 25.15 28.66
N GLY A 95 22.97 24.63 29.85
CA GLY A 95 23.06 25.38 31.11
C GLY A 95 24.48 25.67 31.59
N GLY A 96 25.45 25.81 30.68
CA GLY A 96 26.89 25.80 30.99
C GLY A 96 27.66 27.12 30.86
N HIS A 97 26.98 28.28 30.65
CA HIS A 97 27.67 29.58 30.67
C HIS A 97 26.73 30.78 30.89
N MET A 98 26.58 31.21 32.15
CA MET A 98 26.57 32.63 32.58
C MET A 98 26.27 32.69 34.08
N GLY A 99 27.34 32.71 34.90
CA GLY A 99 27.30 33.33 36.22
C GLY A 99 27.66 34.80 36.03
N GLY A 100 26.67 35.68 36.00
CA GLY A 100 26.87 37.13 35.91
C GLY A 100 26.46 37.79 37.22
N GLU A 101 27.45 38.19 38.04
CA GLU A 101 27.23 39.13 39.14
C GLU A 101 27.06 40.55 38.58
N PRO A 102 26.19 41.40 39.17
CA PRO A 102 25.94 42.75 38.69
C PRO A 102 26.93 43.77 39.29
N GLN A 103 27.39 44.72 38.49
CA GLN A 103 28.01 45.95 38.99
C GLN A 103 27.47 47.20 38.27
N GLU A 104 27.32 48.25 39.07
CA GLU A 104 26.99 49.62 38.66
C GLU A 104 28.21 50.32 38.00
N PRO A 105 28.02 51.43 37.27
CA PRO A 105 29.11 52.07 36.51
C PRO A 105 29.91 53.08 37.34
N VAL A 106 31.10 53.47 36.82
CA VAL A 106 31.58 54.87 36.58
C VAL A 106 33.13 54.96 36.60
N GLU A 107 33.66 55.65 35.57
CA GLU A 107 34.96 56.35 35.41
C GLU A 107 36.36 55.66 35.47
N ASP A 108 37.09 55.92 34.38
CA ASP A 108 38.47 56.41 34.25
C ASP A 108 39.76 55.58 34.40
N ALA A 109 40.72 56.05 33.59
CA ALA A 109 42.19 56.05 33.73
C ALA A 109 43.04 54.85 33.25
N GLU A 110 43.68 55.11 32.09
CA GLU A 110 45.13 55.01 31.85
C GLU A 110 45.90 53.65 31.81
N ARG A 111 46.37 53.37 30.59
CA ARG A 111 47.79 53.13 30.19
C ARG A 111 48.51 51.78 30.46
N GLN A 112 49.38 51.51 29.47
CA GLN A 112 50.64 50.75 29.51
C GLN A 112 50.52 49.23 29.71
N CYS A 113 51.43 48.38 29.24
CA CYS A 113 52.47 48.31 28.20
C CYS A 113 53.32 47.07 28.58
N GLY A 114 54.06 46.49 27.64
CA GLY A 114 54.99 45.37 27.88
C GLY A 114 54.62 44.18 26.96
N GLU A 115 55.41 43.84 25.93
CA GLU A 115 56.75 43.19 25.97
C GLU A 115 56.64 41.69 26.35
N GLU A 116 57.36 40.73 25.77
CA GLU A 116 58.23 40.65 24.56
C GLU A 116 58.52 39.14 24.27
N GLY A 117 59.25 38.81 23.19
CA GLY A 117 59.76 37.44 22.89
C GLY A 117 59.03 36.75 21.73
N VAL A 118 59.49 36.71 20.46
CA VAL A 118 60.83 36.39 19.86
C VAL A 118 61.19 34.89 19.91
N VAL A 119 61.86 34.41 18.86
CA VAL A 119 62.39 33.05 18.56
C VAL A 119 61.45 32.13 17.75
N ASP A 120 61.75 31.74 16.50
CA ASP A 120 62.12 32.47 15.25
C ASP A 120 62.32 31.41 14.09
N GLU A 121 62.35 31.85 12.80
CA GLU A 121 63.00 31.17 11.62
C GLU A 121 62.47 29.77 11.12
N GLU A 122 62.48 29.39 9.82
CA GLU A 122 62.89 30.04 8.55
C GLU A 122 62.38 29.30 7.27
N HIS A 123 62.83 29.81 6.10
CA HIS A 123 62.79 29.33 4.70
C HIS A 123 61.45 29.54 3.95
N ASP A 124 61.34 30.46 2.99
CA ASP A 124 62.06 30.66 1.69
C ASP A 124 61.64 29.65 0.60
N GLU A 125 61.45 30.02 -0.68
CA GLU A 125 61.68 31.30 -1.37
C GLU A 125 60.72 31.47 -2.59
N ASN A 126 60.34 32.72 -2.90
CA ASN A 126 60.48 33.44 -4.19
C ASN A 126 60.33 32.72 -5.58
N VAL A 127 59.95 33.34 -6.71
CA VAL A 127 59.80 34.77 -7.07
C VAL A 127 58.78 34.98 -8.23
N GLU A 128 58.18 36.17 -8.23
CA GLU A 128 57.57 37.01 -9.29
C GLU A 128 57.47 36.53 -10.76
N THR A 129 56.47 36.99 -11.54
CA THR A 129 56.59 38.28 -12.25
C THR A 129 55.24 38.95 -12.57
N ALA A 130 55.20 40.28 -12.39
CA ALA A 130 53.98 41.10 -12.44
C ALA A 130 53.77 41.84 -13.78
N LYS A 131 52.55 42.37 -13.97
CA LYS A 131 52.36 43.81 -14.26
C LYS A 131 50.94 44.31 -14.04
N MET A 132 50.84 45.59 -13.67
CA MET A 132 49.64 46.25 -13.14
C MET A 132 48.88 47.06 -14.21
N SER A 133 47.55 47.10 -14.11
CA SER A 133 46.67 48.29 -14.22
C SER A 133 45.19 47.83 -14.29
N SER A 134 44.15 48.60 -13.98
CA SER A 134 43.98 49.73 -13.03
C SER A 134 42.48 50.06 -12.95
N SER A 135 42.06 50.74 -11.86
CA SER A 135 40.76 51.40 -11.70
C SER A 135 39.53 50.52 -11.42
N MET A 136 38.83 50.89 -10.34
CA MET A 136 37.45 50.53 -10.07
C MET A 136 36.51 51.14 -11.13
N ASN A 137 35.33 50.54 -11.30
CA ASN A 137 34.12 51.29 -10.97
C ASN A 137 32.99 50.36 -10.51
N SER A 138 32.24 50.81 -9.51
CA SER A 138 31.05 50.13 -9.00
C SER A 138 29.82 50.53 -9.82
N GLY A 139 28.89 49.61 -10.04
CA GLY A 139 27.59 49.92 -10.64
C GLY A 139 27.04 48.78 -11.48
N ASP A 140 25.99 48.14 -10.95
CA ASP A 140 24.92 47.45 -11.67
C ASP A 140 25.29 46.46 -12.80
N ILE A 141 25.10 45.17 -12.50
CA ILE A 141 24.07 44.35 -13.16
C ILE A 141 23.74 43.18 -12.21
N LEU A 142 22.52 43.16 -11.69
CA LEU A 142 21.90 41.95 -11.16
C LEU A 142 21.62 41.03 -12.34
N GLY A 143 22.62 40.25 -12.74
CA GLY A 143 22.46 39.19 -13.73
C GLY A 143 21.51 38.14 -13.18
N VAL A 144 20.28 38.12 -13.70
CA VAL A 144 19.35 37.01 -13.48
C VAL A 144 20.06 35.74 -13.96
N ILE A 145 20.36 34.84 -13.03
CA ILE A 145 20.86 33.50 -13.37
C ILE A 145 19.67 32.73 -13.93
N GLU A 146 19.44 32.86 -15.23
CA GLU A 146 18.53 31.96 -15.95
C GLU A 146 19.05 30.52 -15.79
N PRO A 147 18.21 29.57 -15.35
CA PRO A 147 18.64 28.19 -15.21
C PRO A 147 19.00 27.65 -16.60
N GLN A 148 20.29 27.39 -16.80
CA GLN A 148 20.80 26.80 -18.04
C GLN A 148 20.10 25.46 -18.28
N GLU A 149 19.19 25.40 -19.25
CA GLU A 149 18.57 24.14 -19.66
C GLU A 149 19.67 23.18 -20.11
N SER A 150 19.77 22.02 -19.46
CA SER A 150 20.72 20.99 -19.86
C SER A 150 20.37 20.47 -21.26
N THR A 151 21.17 20.84 -22.26
CA THR A 151 20.99 20.47 -23.68
C THR A 151 21.43 19.03 -24.00
N GLY A 152 21.24 18.12 -23.05
CA GLY A 152 21.42 16.68 -23.25
C GLY A 152 20.20 16.02 -23.91
N PRO A 153 20.35 14.81 -24.48
CA PRO A 153 19.22 14.03 -24.99
C PRO A 153 18.25 13.71 -23.84
N LYS A 154 17.03 14.27 -23.91
CA LYS A 154 15.96 14.04 -22.92
C LYS A 154 15.31 12.67 -23.17
N ARG A 155 15.12 11.87 -22.12
CA ARG A 155 14.35 10.62 -22.15
C ARG A 155 12.86 10.92 -22.30
N ASP A 156 12.13 10.14 -23.08
CA ASP A 156 10.69 10.30 -23.23
C ASP A 156 9.93 9.74 -22.01
N GLY A 157 9.11 10.55 -21.35
CA GLY A 157 8.42 10.15 -20.11
C GLY A 157 7.31 9.10 -20.28
N SER A 158 6.89 8.78 -21.50
CA SER A 158 5.84 7.78 -21.79
C SER A 158 6.40 6.48 -22.37
N TYR A 159 7.52 6.56 -23.10
CA TYR A 159 8.09 5.44 -23.87
C TYR A 159 9.55 5.09 -23.51
N TYR A 160 10.20 5.85 -22.62
CA TYR A 160 11.43 5.40 -21.97
C TYR A 160 11.09 4.52 -20.76
N LEU A 161 10.82 3.25 -21.04
CA LEU A 161 10.33 2.28 -20.06
C LEU A 161 11.49 1.77 -19.21
N GLU A 162 11.53 2.16 -17.93
CA GLU A 162 12.52 1.66 -16.96
C GLU A 162 12.09 0.31 -16.38
N GLY A 163 13.05 -0.61 -16.21
CA GLY A 163 12.83 -1.98 -15.72
C GLY A 163 13.14 -3.06 -16.74
N GLY A 164 13.63 -4.22 -16.26
CA GLY A 164 14.08 -5.31 -17.10
C GLY A 164 13.01 -6.36 -17.43
N LEU A 165 13.47 -7.52 -17.91
CA LEU A 165 12.70 -8.75 -17.87
C LEU A 165 12.97 -9.46 -16.54
N VAL A 166 11.91 -9.89 -15.86
CA VAL A 166 11.99 -10.68 -14.63
C VAL A 166 11.59 -12.13 -14.92
N VAL A 167 12.30 -13.08 -14.30
CA VAL A 167 12.01 -14.52 -14.34
C VAL A 167 11.24 -14.91 -13.09
N LEU A 168 10.02 -15.41 -13.30
CA LEU A 168 9.10 -15.86 -12.28
C LEU A 168 8.90 -17.37 -12.42
N LYS A 169 8.87 -18.11 -11.31
CA LYS A 169 8.54 -19.54 -11.29
C LYS A 169 7.21 -19.75 -10.55
N LEU A 170 6.26 -20.40 -11.23
CA LEU A 170 4.98 -20.84 -10.68
C LEU A 170 4.77 -22.29 -11.04
N ASP A 171 4.39 -23.11 -10.06
CA ASP A 171 4.53 -24.58 -10.14
C ASP A 171 5.96 -24.94 -10.62
N ASP A 172 6.08 -25.72 -11.70
CA ASP A 172 7.35 -26.00 -12.39
C ASP A 172 7.48 -25.30 -13.76
N ILE A 173 6.80 -24.16 -13.94
CA ILE A 173 6.83 -23.37 -15.18
C ILE A 173 7.48 -22.00 -14.93
N PHE A 174 8.46 -21.67 -15.77
CA PHE A 174 9.12 -20.36 -15.80
C PHE A 174 8.37 -19.40 -16.72
N PHE A 175 8.24 -18.15 -16.28
CA PHE A 175 7.66 -17.03 -17.03
C PHE A 175 8.66 -15.88 -17.03
N ARG A 176 9.07 -15.44 -18.22
CA ARG A 176 9.96 -14.28 -18.40
C ARG A 176 9.18 -13.11 -18.97
N VAL A 177 8.94 -12.09 -18.17
CA VAL A 177 7.99 -11.00 -18.48
C VAL A 177 8.55 -9.61 -18.14
N PRO A 178 8.07 -8.52 -18.76
CA PRO A 178 8.54 -7.17 -18.43
C PRO A 178 8.13 -6.75 -17.02
N GLN A 179 9.12 -6.47 -16.17
CA GLN A 179 8.96 -6.11 -14.76
C GLN A 179 8.03 -4.89 -14.59
N TYR A 180 8.23 -3.87 -15.43
CA TYR A 180 7.49 -2.60 -15.34
C TYR A 180 5.98 -2.76 -15.53
N GLN A 181 5.52 -3.76 -16.29
CA GLN A 181 4.09 -4.00 -16.53
C GLN A 181 3.39 -4.58 -15.29
N LEU A 182 4.07 -5.47 -14.58
CA LEU A 182 3.58 -5.99 -13.30
C LEU A 182 3.64 -4.93 -12.20
N ALA A 183 4.76 -4.19 -12.14
CA ALA A 183 5.00 -3.15 -11.14
C ALA A 183 4.12 -1.91 -11.32
N ARG A 184 3.67 -1.58 -12.54
CA ARG A 184 2.85 -0.39 -12.80
C ARG A 184 1.46 -0.49 -12.18
N HIS A 185 0.86 -1.69 -12.17
CA HIS A 185 -0.54 -1.88 -11.79
C HIS A 185 -0.72 -2.53 -10.41
N SER A 186 0.36 -2.94 -9.74
CA SER A 186 0.33 -3.58 -8.42
C SER A 186 1.44 -3.01 -7.55
N GLU A 187 1.07 -2.34 -6.44
CA GLU A 187 2.02 -1.90 -5.42
C GLU A 187 2.76 -3.08 -4.77
N ILE A 188 2.12 -4.25 -4.65
CA ILE A 188 2.76 -5.44 -4.07
C ILE A 188 3.91 -5.91 -4.98
N LEU A 189 3.68 -5.97 -6.29
CA LEU A 189 4.69 -6.37 -7.26
C LEU A 189 5.72 -5.25 -7.50
N HIS A 190 5.32 -3.98 -7.41
CA HIS A 190 6.23 -2.82 -7.48
C HIS A 190 7.33 -2.91 -6.43
N ASP A 191 6.95 -3.08 -5.16
CA ASP A 191 7.90 -3.13 -4.06
C ASP A 191 8.66 -4.45 -3.99
N LEU A 192 8.03 -5.58 -4.32
CA LEU A 192 8.74 -6.85 -4.57
C LEU A 192 9.86 -6.64 -5.61
N PHE A 193 9.56 -5.86 -6.65
CA PHE A 193 10.47 -5.39 -7.69
C PHE A 193 11.71 -4.61 -7.21
N GLN A 194 11.62 -3.95 -6.05
CA GLN A 194 12.62 -2.99 -5.57
C GLN A 194 13.52 -3.53 -4.45
N VAL A 195 13.10 -4.58 -3.73
CA VAL A 195 13.89 -5.15 -2.63
C VAL A 195 15.13 -5.88 -3.18
N PRO A 196 16.37 -5.45 -2.86
CA PRO A 196 17.57 -6.16 -3.27
C PRO A 196 17.77 -7.39 -2.37
N GLN A 197 17.40 -8.57 -2.86
CA GLN A 197 17.53 -9.85 -2.12
C GLN A 197 18.98 -10.33 -1.94
N SER A 198 19.97 -9.69 -2.59
CA SER A 198 21.40 -10.05 -2.44
C SER A 198 22.02 -9.35 -1.22
N GLN A 199 22.14 -10.09 -0.11
CA GLN A 199 23.00 -9.69 1.02
C GLN A 199 24.51 -9.90 0.75
N SER A 200 24.92 -10.46 -0.40
CA SER A 200 26.33 -10.79 -0.68
C SER A 200 26.66 -10.93 -2.18
N GLY A 201 26.66 -9.81 -2.92
CA GLY A 201 27.28 -9.68 -4.25
C GLY A 201 26.87 -10.69 -5.34
N GLY A 202 25.74 -11.40 -5.17
CA GLY A 202 25.26 -12.42 -6.09
C GLY A 202 24.17 -11.90 -7.02
N ASN A 203 23.87 -12.66 -8.07
CA ASN A 203 22.80 -12.33 -9.02
C ASN A 203 21.48 -12.00 -8.29
N GLN A 204 20.81 -10.95 -8.76
CA GLN A 204 19.51 -10.52 -8.24
C GLN A 204 18.45 -11.60 -8.44
N GLU A 205 17.58 -11.81 -7.45
CA GLU A 205 16.43 -12.72 -7.58
C GLU A 205 15.54 -12.25 -8.75
N GLY A 206 15.12 -13.19 -9.60
CA GLY A 206 14.40 -12.94 -10.83
C GLY A 206 15.26 -12.55 -12.04
N ALA A 207 16.60 -12.52 -11.93
CA ALA A 207 17.46 -12.20 -13.06
C ALA A 207 17.64 -13.36 -14.06
N SER A 208 17.52 -14.62 -13.60
CA SER A 208 17.74 -15.81 -14.43
C SER A 208 16.96 -17.04 -13.92
N ASP A 209 16.95 -18.12 -14.71
CA ASP A 209 16.21 -19.35 -14.42
C ASP A 209 16.81 -20.14 -13.24
N GLU A 210 18.07 -19.89 -12.87
CA GLU A 210 18.71 -20.48 -11.68
C GLU A 210 18.29 -19.80 -10.36
N LEU A 211 17.84 -18.54 -10.43
CA LEU A 211 17.37 -17.74 -9.28
C LEU A 211 16.06 -17.01 -9.64
N PRO A 212 14.96 -17.73 -9.92
CA PRO A 212 13.67 -17.13 -10.24
C PRO A 212 12.98 -16.60 -8.97
N ILE A 213 12.08 -15.63 -9.12
CA ILE A 213 11.14 -15.29 -8.03
C ILE A 213 10.04 -16.36 -7.99
N ILE A 214 9.88 -17.04 -6.86
CA ILE A 214 8.93 -18.15 -6.71
C ILE A 214 7.62 -17.67 -6.08
N PHE A 215 6.49 -17.81 -6.79
CA PHE A 215 5.16 -17.56 -6.20
C PHE A 215 4.49 -18.88 -5.79
N ALA A 216 4.50 -19.16 -4.48
CA ALA A 216 3.76 -20.29 -3.91
C ALA A 216 2.24 -20.01 -3.88
N GLY A 217 1.42 -21.05 -4.10
CA GLY A 217 -0.05 -20.98 -3.96
C GLY A 217 -0.81 -20.49 -5.20
N THR A 218 -0.13 -20.14 -6.28
CA THR A 218 -0.73 -19.74 -7.57
C THR A 218 -0.30 -20.69 -8.66
N THR A 219 -1.27 -21.16 -9.47
CA THR A 219 -0.98 -22.09 -10.57
C THR A 219 -0.42 -21.34 -11.79
N ALA A 220 0.39 -22.03 -12.59
CA ALA A 220 0.90 -21.51 -13.85
C ALA A 220 -0.23 -21.17 -14.85
N ASP A 221 -1.36 -21.87 -14.80
CA ASP A 221 -2.53 -21.59 -15.64
C ASP A 221 -3.27 -20.32 -15.20
N ASP A 222 -3.46 -20.12 -13.88
CA ASP A 222 -4.02 -18.86 -13.36
C ASP A 222 -3.18 -17.66 -13.82
N PHE A 223 -1.85 -17.78 -13.69
CA PHE A 223 -0.93 -16.71 -14.07
C PHE A 223 -0.89 -16.47 -15.57
N ARG A 224 -0.94 -17.52 -16.40
CA ARG A 224 -1.06 -17.35 -17.85
C ARG A 224 -2.33 -16.58 -18.23
N ASN A 225 -3.44 -16.81 -17.53
CA ASN A 225 -4.70 -16.10 -17.78
C ASN A 225 -4.64 -14.63 -17.35
N PHE A 226 -4.07 -14.35 -16.17
CA PHE A 226 -3.75 -12.99 -15.72
C PHE A 226 -2.83 -12.25 -16.71
N LEU A 227 -1.79 -12.92 -17.23
CA LEU A 227 -0.90 -12.34 -18.25
C LEU A 227 -1.60 -12.09 -19.58
N LYS A 228 -2.55 -12.93 -20.04
CA LYS A 228 -3.33 -12.62 -21.26
C LYS A 228 -4.12 -11.31 -21.13
N ALA A 229 -4.62 -11.02 -19.92
CA ALA A 229 -5.40 -9.82 -19.65
C ALA A 229 -4.52 -8.57 -19.47
N LEU A 230 -3.40 -8.70 -18.75
CA LEU A 230 -2.45 -7.60 -18.49
C LEU A 230 -1.54 -7.29 -19.70
N LEU A 231 -1.15 -8.33 -20.45
CA LEU A 231 -0.24 -8.27 -21.60
C LEU A 231 -0.87 -8.93 -22.84
N PRO A 232 -1.85 -8.29 -23.51
CA PRO A 232 -2.42 -8.82 -24.74
C PRO A 232 -1.35 -8.96 -25.82
N PHE A 233 -1.05 -10.20 -26.25
CA PHE A 233 -0.11 -10.52 -27.34
C PHE A 233 -0.42 -9.83 -28.69
N SER A 234 -1.61 -9.26 -28.84
CA SER A 234 -2.03 -8.50 -30.01
C SER A 234 -2.87 -7.30 -29.54
N PRO A 235 -2.26 -6.13 -29.27
CA PRO A 235 -2.99 -4.95 -28.77
C PRO A 235 -4.05 -4.45 -29.76
N TRP A 236 -3.95 -4.84 -31.04
CA TRP A 236 -4.90 -4.53 -32.11
C TRP A 236 -6.10 -5.48 -32.19
N ARG A 237 -6.14 -6.55 -31.37
CA ARG A 237 -7.24 -7.50 -31.33
C ARG A 237 -8.01 -7.31 -30.03
N GLN A 238 -9.34 -7.30 -30.10
CA GLN A 238 -10.18 -7.27 -28.92
C GLN A 238 -9.85 -8.47 -28.01
N LEU A 239 -9.51 -8.17 -26.74
CA LEU A 239 -9.27 -9.18 -25.73
C LEU A 239 -10.55 -9.99 -25.55
N SER A 240 -10.45 -11.31 -25.69
CA SER A 240 -11.55 -12.23 -25.49
C SER A 240 -11.04 -13.36 -24.62
N LEU A 241 -11.52 -13.40 -23.38
CA LEU A 241 -11.24 -14.43 -22.38
C LEU A 241 -12.55 -15.09 -22.00
N THR A 242 -12.48 -16.39 -21.71
CA THR A 242 -13.61 -17.17 -21.18
C THR A 242 -13.89 -16.80 -19.73
N LYS A 243 -15.09 -17.13 -19.23
CA LYS A 243 -15.47 -16.93 -17.82
C LYS A 243 -14.43 -17.52 -16.84
N ALA A 244 -13.90 -18.71 -17.12
CA ALA A 244 -12.88 -19.35 -16.28
C ALA A 244 -11.55 -18.59 -16.26
N GLU A 245 -11.11 -18.09 -17.42
CA GLU A 245 -9.91 -17.26 -17.52
C GLU A 245 -10.09 -15.92 -16.79
N TRP A 246 -11.24 -15.27 -16.92
CA TRP A 246 -11.54 -14.04 -16.17
C TRP A 246 -11.64 -14.28 -14.66
N ILE A 247 -12.20 -15.40 -14.18
CA ILE A 247 -12.19 -15.78 -12.76
C ILE A 247 -10.74 -15.97 -12.25
N SER A 248 -9.87 -16.53 -13.10
CA SER A 248 -8.43 -16.68 -12.81
C SER A 248 -7.74 -15.32 -12.69
N THR A 249 -8.03 -14.41 -13.64
CA THR A 249 -7.53 -13.03 -13.63
C THR A 249 -8.01 -12.27 -12.39
N LEU A 250 -9.30 -12.37 -12.03
CA LEU A 250 -9.85 -11.74 -10.83
C LEU A 250 -9.19 -12.26 -9.54
N LYS A 251 -8.95 -13.57 -9.45
CA LYS A 251 -8.24 -14.19 -8.32
C LYS A 251 -6.87 -13.53 -8.10
N LEU A 252 -6.04 -13.44 -9.15
CA LEU A 252 -4.69 -12.88 -9.03
C LEU A 252 -4.67 -11.35 -8.93
N ALA A 253 -5.57 -10.66 -9.63
CA ALA A 253 -5.71 -9.22 -9.49
C ALA A 253 -6.15 -8.82 -8.07
N THR A 254 -6.95 -9.65 -7.39
CA THR A 254 -7.32 -9.45 -5.98
C THR A 254 -6.14 -9.77 -5.06
N MET A 255 -5.46 -10.91 -5.26
CA MET A 255 -4.32 -11.35 -4.44
C MET A 255 -3.16 -10.33 -4.47
N TRP A 256 -2.84 -9.79 -5.63
CA TRP A 256 -1.73 -8.85 -5.82
C TRP A 256 -2.14 -7.38 -5.80
N TYR A 257 -3.39 -7.06 -5.41
CA TYR A 257 -3.90 -5.69 -5.37
C TYR A 257 -3.68 -4.95 -6.71
N CYS A 258 -3.91 -5.65 -7.82
CA CYS A 258 -3.88 -5.10 -9.17
C CYS A 258 -5.24 -4.44 -9.47
N LEU A 259 -5.49 -3.29 -8.84
CA LEU A 259 -6.84 -2.76 -8.67
C LEU A 259 -7.52 -2.39 -9.99
N ASP A 260 -6.78 -1.82 -10.96
CA ASP A 260 -7.30 -1.54 -12.31
C ASP A 260 -7.83 -2.81 -12.99
N LEU A 261 -7.00 -3.86 -13.01
CA LEU A 261 -7.30 -5.13 -13.68
C LEU A 261 -8.40 -5.90 -12.93
N ARG A 262 -8.49 -5.76 -11.61
CA ARG A 262 -9.59 -6.27 -10.79
C ARG A 262 -10.91 -5.64 -11.22
N GLN A 263 -10.98 -4.32 -11.42
CA GLN A 263 -12.20 -3.65 -11.87
C GLN A 263 -12.60 -4.08 -13.29
N VAL A 264 -11.62 -4.21 -14.21
CA VAL A 264 -11.87 -4.75 -15.56
C VAL A 264 -12.43 -6.18 -15.48
N ALA A 265 -11.82 -7.06 -14.69
CA ALA A 265 -12.29 -8.44 -14.55
C ALA A 265 -13.69 -8.53 -13.91
N ILE A 266 -14.03 -7.63 -12.98
CA ILE A 266 -15.39 -7.53 -12.42
C ILE A 266 -16.40 -7.10 -13.49
N ALA A 267 -16.09 -6.07 -14.28
CA ALA A 267 -16.96 -5.57 -15.34
C ALA A 267 -17.21 -6.62 -16.44
N GLU A 268 -16.16 -7.33 -16.85
CA GLU A 268 -16.22 -8.38 -17.88
C GLU A 268 -16.91 -9.66 -17.39
N LEU A 269 -16.76 -10.03 -16.11
CA LEU A 269 -17.47 -11.17 -15.53
C LEU A 269 -18.95 -10.89 -15.31
N MET A 270 -19.34 -9.65 -14.98
CA MET A 270 -20.72 -9.29 -14.66
C MET A 270 -21.77 -9.83 -15.66
N PRO A 271 -21.65 -9.64 -16.99
CA PRO A 271 -22.59 -10.20 -17.96
C PRO A 271 -22.46 -11.72 -18.19
N MET A 272 -21.43 -12.37 -17.64
CA MET A 272 -21.22 -13.82 -17.74
C MET A 272 -21.78 -14.61 -16.54
N LEU A 273 -22.16 -13.92 -15.45
CA LEU A 273 -22.70 -14.52 -14.23
C LEU A 273 -24.24 -14.59 -14.27
N ASN A 274 -24.76 -15.54 -15.06
CA ASN A 274 -26.20 -15.75 -15.23
C ASN A 274 -26.88 -16.39 -14.00
N GLU A 275 -26.17 -17.24 -13.26
CA GLU A 275 -26.73 -17.95 -12.10
C GLU A 275 -26.65 -17.08 -10.84
N PRO A 276 -27.78 -16.76 -10.16
CA PRO A 276 -27.77 -15.92 -8.95
C PRO A 276 -26.89 -16.46 -7.83
N ILE A 277 -26.85 -17.79 -7.67
CA ILE A 277 -25.97 -18.46 -6.70
C ILE A 277 -24.47 -18.27 -7.04
N GLU A 278 -24.11 -18.25 -8.33
CA GLU A 278 -22.73 -18.01 -8.76
C GLU A 278 -22.29 -16.58 -8.44
N LYS A 279 -23.18 -15.58 -8.64
CA LYS A 279 -22.94 -14.19 -8.21
C LYS A 279 -22.63 -14.11 -6.71
N ILE A 280 -23.44 -14.77 -5.86
CA ILE A 280 -23.25 -14.77 -4.40
C ILE A 280 -21.91 -15.39 -4.01
N LEU A 281 -21.60 -16.58 -4.53
CA LEU A 281 -20.40 -17.33 -4.15
C LEU A 281 -19.10 -16.62 -4.60
N LEU A 282 -19.06 -16.11 -5.84
CA LEU A 282 -17.91 -15.37 -6.35
C LEU A 282 -17.80 -13.98 -5.70
N GLY A 283 -18.93 -13.32 -5.44
CA GLY A 283 -18.99 -12.03 -4.76
C GLY A 283 -18.48 -12.09 -3.32
N ARG A 284 -18.87 -13.12 -2.56
CA ARG A 284 -18.30 -13.42 -1.24
C ARG A 284 -16.80 -13.69 -1.34
N LYS A 285 -16.39 -14.63 -2.20
CA LYS A 285 -15.00 -15.08 -2.34
C LYS A 285 -14.01 -13.98 -2.72
N TYR A 286 -14.42 -13.04 -3.59
CA TYR A 286 -13.57 -11.96 -4.07
C TYR A 286 -13.97 -10.58 -3.53
N SER A 287 -14.80 -10.51 -2.49
CA SER A 287 -15.26 -9.24 -1.89
C SER A 287 -15.80 -8.25 -2.93
N VAL A 288 -16.79 -8.68 -3.72
CA VAL A 288 -17.51 -7.86 -4.71
C VAL A 288 -18.96 -7.71 -4.23
N LEU A 289 -19.27 -6.58 -3.60
CA LEU A 289 -20.53 -6.35 -2.89
C LEU A 289 -21.73 -6.44 -3.83
N ASN A 290 -21.63 -5.81 -5.01
CA ASN A 290 -22.74 -5.73 -5.96
C ASN A 290 -23.18 -7.13 -6.45
N TRP A 291 -22.24 -8.07 -6.60
CA TRP A 291 -22.56 -9.45 -7.00
C TRP A 291 -23.35 -10.19 -5.92
N VAL A 292 -22.97 -10.06 -4.64
CA VAL A 292 -23.71 -10.68 -3.54
C VAL A 292 -25.11 -10.07 -3.42
N PHE A 293 -25.21 -8.74 -3.48
CA PHE A 293 -26.46 -8.03 -3.40
C PHE A 293 -27.44 -8.37 -4.53
N GLU A 294 -26.97 -8.32 -5.79
CA GLU A 294 -27.78 -8.73 -6.93
C GLU A 294 -28.15 -10.21 -6.86
N GLY A 295 -27.21 -11.08 -6.47
CA GLY A 295 -27.50 -12.50 -6.33
C GLY A 295 -28.61 -12.79 -5.32
N TYR A 296 -28.63 -12.13 -4.16
CA TYR A 296 -29.73 -12.24 -3.19
C TYR A 296 -31.07 -11.75 -3.74
N ARG A 297 -31.08 -10.57 -4.38
CA ARG A 297 -32.27 -10.04 -5.05
C ARG A 297 -32.78 -11.03 -6.10
N ASP A 298 -31.91 -11.51 -6.98
CA ASP A 298 -32.26 -12.37 -8.09
C ASP A 298 -32.74 -13.76 -7.61
N MET A 299 -32.21 -14.29 -6.49
CA MET A 299 -32.72 -15.51 -5.82
C MET A 299 -34.16 -15.36 -5.28
N VAL A 300 -34.54 -14.17 -4.80
CA VAL A 300 -35.93 -13.88 -4.38
C VAL A 300 -36.86 -13.72 -5.58
N LEU A 301 -36.38 -13.05 -6.63
CA LEU A 301 -37.18 -12.68 -7.80
C LEU A 301 -37.37 -13.82 -8.84
N ARG A 302 -36.40 -14.74 -9.00
CA ARG A 302 -36.48 -15.86 -9.97
C ARG A 302 -37.71 -16.75 -9.75
N ASN A 303 -38.12 -17.55 -10.73
CA ASN A 303 -39.33 -18.37 -10.62
C ASN A 303 -39.09 -19.68 -9.83
N GLU A 304 -37.86 -20.16 -9.84
CA GLU A 304 -37.40 -21.42 -9.27
C GLU A 304 -37.17 -21.30 -7.76
N THR A 305 -37.57 -22.32 -6.99
CA THR A 305 -37.24 -22.38 -5.55
C THR A 305 -35.73 -22.59 -5.34
N ILE A 306 -35.24 -22.32 -4.12
CA ILE A 306 -33.87 -22.69 -3.73
C ILE A 306 -33.81 -24.21 -3.60
N THR A 307 -32.82 -24.83 -4.24
CA THR A 307 -32.55 -26.28 -4.20
C THR A 307 -31.68 -26.64 -2.99
N ASP A 308 -31.66 -27.91 -2.60
CA ASP A 308 -30.82 -28.38 -1.48
C ASP A 308 -29.32 -28.10 -1.70
N ASN A 309 -28.84 -28.24 -2.93
CA ASN A 309 -27.44 -27.95 -3.28
C ASN A 309 -27.10 -26.45 -3.12
N GLU A 310 -28.00 -25.56 -3.54
CA GLU A 310 -27.85 -24.12 -3.33
C GLU A 310 -27.97 -23.75 -1.85
N ALA A 311 -28.87 -24.41 -1.11
CA ALA A 311 -29.02 -24.19 0.33
C ALA A 311 -27.77 -24.61 1.13
N VAL A 312 -27.12 -25.72 0.73
CA VAL A 312 -25.81 -26.12 1.27
C VAL A 312 -24.73 -25.11 0.90
N ALA A 313 -24.68 -24.65 -0.36
CA ALA A 313 -23.66 -23.70 -0.81
C ALA A 313 -23.79 -22.30 -0.20
N LEU A 314 -25.01 -21.84 0.09
CA LEU A 314 -25.29 -20.58 0.78
C LEU A 314 -25.03 -20.64 2.29
N LEU A 315 -25.02 -21.86 2.85
CA LEU A 315 -25.37 -22.22 4.23
C LEU A 315 -26.89 -22.13 4.50
N TYR A 316 -27.38 -23.11 5.28
CA TYR A 316 -28.83 -23.28 5.53
C TYR A 316 -29.53 -22.07 6.18
N PRO A 317 -28.96 -21.36 7.18
CA PRO A 317 -29.62 -20.20 7.79
C PRO A 317 -29.94 -19.09 6.77
N GLU A 318 -28.99 -18.81 5.88
CA GLU A 318 -29.05 -17.82 4.81
C GLU A 318 -30.05 -18.24 3.74
N ALA A 319 -30.04 -19.51 3.34
CA ALA A 319 -31.04 -20.07 2.45
C ALA A 319 -32.47 -19.95 3.02
N VAL A 320 -32.64 -20.15 4.33
CA VAL A 320 -33.93 -19.95 5.03
C VAL A 320 -34.34 -18.47 5.07
N LYS A 321 -33.42 -17.52 5.26
CA LYS A 321 -33.72 -16.08 5.11
C LYS A 321 -34.25 -15.77 3.72
N LEU A 322 -33.53 -16.20 2.67
CA LEU A 322 -33.96 -16.00 1.28
C LEU A 322 -35.31 -16.66 0.97
N LEU A 323 -35.57 -17.87 1.50
CA LEU A 323 -36.86 -18.54 1.34
C LEU A 323 -38.03 -17.78 2.00
N ARG A 324 -37.82 -17.15 3.17
CA ARG A 324 -38.84 -16.32 3.83
C ARG A 324 -39.10 -15.03 3.04
N MET A 325 -38.05 -14.35 2.60
CA MET A 325 -38.14 -13.17 1.73
C MET A 325 -38.85 -13.50 0.42
N ARG A 326 -38.58 -14.69 -0.14
CA ARG A 326 -39.28 -15.26 -1.29
C ARG A 326 -40.75 -15.54 -0.99
N GLU A 327 -41.10 -16.22 0.09
CA GLU A 327 -42.49 -16.50 0.47
C GLU A 327 -43.29 -15.19 0.64
N TRP A 328 -42.69 -14.19 1.28
CA TRP A 328 -43.24 -12.84 1.40
C TRP A 328 -43.43 -12.17 0.04
N TYR A 329 -42.40 -12.11 -0.81
CA TYR A 329 -42.47 -11.51 -2.13
C TYR A 329 -43.53 -12.20 -3.01
N TRP A 330 -43.56 -13.54 -3.03
CA TRP A 330 -44.45 -14.33 -3.89
C TRP A 330 -45.92 -14.31 -3.44
N ARG A 331 -46.21 -14.09 -2.15
CA ARG A 331 -47.58 -13.90 -1.63
C ARG A 331 -48.06 -12.46 -1.56
N SER A 332 -47.15 -11.48 -1.59
CA SER A 332 -47.50 -10.07 -1.40
C SER A 332 -48.21 -9.46 -2.63
N PRO A 333 -49.22 -8.57 -2.44
CA PRO A 333 -49.75 -7.73 -3.52
C PRO A 333 -48.73 -6.75 -4.13
N ILE A 334 -47.54 -6.61 -3.53
CA ILE A 334 -46.46 -5.75 -4.03
C ILE A 334 -46.02 -6.13 -5.45
N ARG A 335 -46.25 -7.37 -5.88
CA ARG A 335 -45.89 -7.86 -7.22
C ARG A 335 -46.59 -7.15 -8.37
N SER A 336 -47.78 -6.60 -8.13
CA SER A 336 -48.51 -5.76 -9.10
C SER A 336 -48.23 -4.26 -8.95
N GLN A 337 -47.30 -3.86 -8.07
CA GLN A 337 -46.88 -2.46 -7.94
C GLN A 337 -45.83 -2.09 -9.00
N ARG A 338 -45.63 -0.78 -9.18
CA ARG A 338 -44.79 -0.22 -10.25
C ARG A 338 -43.30 -0.53 -10.13
N TYR A 339 -42.81 -0.84 -8.92
CA TYR A 339 -41.39 -1.13 -8.63
C TYR A 339 -41.22 -2.26 -7.58
N PRO A 340 -41.47 -3.54 -7.92
CA PRO A 340 -41.40 -4.65 -6.96
C PRO A 340 -39.97 -4.97 -6.48
N SER A 341 -38.95 -4.62 -7.28
CA SER A 341 -37.54 -4.83 -6.96
C SER A 341 -37.05 -4.01 -5.77
N SER A 342 -37.40 -2.72 -5.70
CA SER A 342 -36.91 -1.81 -4.64
C SER A 342 -37.32 -2.27 -3.24
N GLN A 343 -38.53 -2.82 -3.07
CA GLN A 343 -38.96 -3.38 -1.79
C GLN A 343 -38.19 -4.67 -1.44
N THR A 344 -37.86 -5.48 -2.44
CA THR A 344 -37.02 -6.68 -2.27
C THR A 344 -35.59 -6.28 -1.89
N GLU A 345 -35.04 -5.24 -2.51
CA GLU A 345 -33.72 -4.66 -2.24
C GLU A 345 -33.62 -4.09 -0.81
N ASN A 346 -34.68 -3.43 -0.31
CA ASN A 346 -34.75 -2.99 1.09
C ASN A 346 -34.74 -4.18 2.07
N GLU A 347 -35.47 -5.24 1.75
CA GLU A 347 -35.54 -6.47 2.58
C GLU A 347 -34.19 -7.20 2.61
N VAL A 348 -33.51 -7.33 1.46
CA VAL A 348 -32.14 -7.85 1.36
C VAL A 348 -31.17 -7.04 2.21
N ASN A 349 -31.23 -5.70 2.12
CA ASN A 349 -30.37 -4.83 2.94
C ASN A 349 -30.60 -5.02 4.44
N ARG A 350 -31.83 -5.29 4.89
CA ARG A 350 -32.15 -5.51 6.31
C ARG A 350 -31.73 -6.89 6.80
N GLU A 351 -32.08 -7.95 6.07
CA GLU A 351 -31.83 -9.33 6.53
C GLU A 351 -30.36 -9.75 6.42
N PHE A 352 -29.56 -9.06 5.60
CA PHE A 352 -28.13 -9.32 5.38
C PHE A 352 -27.24 -8.10 5.73
N GLU A 353 -27.72 -7.16 6.53
CA GLU A 353 -27.03 -5.89 6.85
C GLU A 353 -25.57 -6.10 7.29
N GLU A 354 -25.33 -6.97 8.29
CA GLU A 354 -24.00 -7.25 8.83
C GLU A 354 -23.01 -7.78 7.77
N GLU A 355 -23.49 -8.70 6.91
CA GLU A 355 -22.68 -9.27 5.84
C GLU A 355 -22.37 -8.22 4.76
N LEU A 356 -23.36 -7.44 4.35
CA LEU A 356 -23.21 -6.39 3.33
C LEU A 356 -22.29 -5.26 3.82
N ILE A 357 -22.32 -4.92 5.12
CA ILE A 357 -21.38 -3.97 5.74
C ILE A 357 -19.97 -4.55 5.74
N SER A 358 -19.79 -5.82 6.15
CA SER A 358 -18.49 -6.50 6.14
C SER A 358 -17.89 -6.57 4.72
N LEU A 359 -18.68 -6.99 3.74
CA LEU A 359 -18.28 -7.03 2.33
C LEU A 359 -17.93 -5.64 1.79
N ARG A 360 -18.69 -4.60 2.15
CA ARG A 360 -18.37 -3.21 1.78
C ARG A 360 -17.04 -2.75 2.36
N GLN A 361 -16.73 -3.09 3.62
CA GLN A 361 -15.44 -2.77 4.24
C GLN A 361 -14.28 -3.50 3.55
N ALA A 362 -14.44 -4.78 3.22
CA ALA A 362 -13.47 -5.55 2.46
C ALA A 362 -13.27 -4.97 1.04
N GLU A 363 -14.35 -4.61 0.35
CA GLU A 363 -14.33 -3.98 -0.98
C GLU A 363 -13.65 -2.60 -0.96
N TYR A 364 -13.88 -1.78 0.07
CA TYR A 364 -13.13 -0.53 0.28
C TYR A 364 -11.62 -0.74 0.42
N GLY A 365 -11.20 -1.88 0.99
CA GLY A 365 -9.79 -2.30 1.01
C GLY A 365 -9.16 -2.49 -0.38
N TYR A 366 -9.99 -2.67 -1.42
CA TYR A 366 -9.61 -2.72 -2.84
C TYR A 366 -10.07 -1.48 -3.64
N GLY A 367 -10.78 -0.54 -3.01
CA GLY A 367 -11.35 0.66 -3.66
C GLY A 367 -10.57 1.95 -3.39
N ALA A 368 -9.55 1.92 -2.52
CA ALA A 368 -8.85 3.10 -2.00
C ALA A 368 -7.88 3.79 -2.99
N THR A 369 -7.99 3.53 -4.30
CA THR A 369 -7.22 4.21 -5.36
C THR A 369 -8.10 4.69 -6.52
N GLN A 370 -9.24 5.35 -6.23
CA GLN A 370 -9.72 6.38 -7.14
C GLN A 370 -9.12 7.73 -6.72
N GLY A 371 -8.14 8.18 -7.50
CA GLY A 371 -7.49 9.47 -7.29
C GLY A 371 -8.40 10.65 -7.62
N SER A 372 -7.84 11.83 -7.34
CA SER A 372 -8.30 13.16 -7.78
C SER A 372 -9.35 13.17 -8.91
N PHE A 373 -10.61 13.41 -8.53
CA PHE A 373 -11.54 14.12 -9.40
C PHE A 373 -11.85 15.49 -8.83
N ALA A 374 -12.03 16.45 -9.74
CA ALA A 374 -11.99 17.87 -9.45
C ALA A 374 -13.09 18.31 -8.48
N SER A 375 -12.80 19.40 -7.78
CA SER A 375 -13.80 20.20 -7.10
C SER A 375 -14.74 20.85 -8.12
N ASP A 376 -15.88 20.21 -8.39
CA ASP A 376 -17.06 20.89 -8.93
C ASP A 376 -18.25 20.66 -8.00
N ARG A 377 -18.55 21.67 -7.20
CA ARG A 377 -19.80 21.75 -6.44
C ARG A 377 -20.91 22.06 -7.45
N PRO A 378 -22.06 21.37 -7.43
CA PRO A 378 -23.21 21.82 -8.19
C PRO A 378 -23.67 23.17 -7.64
N SER A 379 -23.53 24.22 -8.44
CA SER A 379 -23.97 25.57 -8.12
C SER A 379 -25.48 25.59 -7.86
N THR A 380 -25.87 26.17 -6.73
CA THR A 380 -27.27 26.42 -6.39
C THR A 380 -27.95 27.25 -7.48
N VAL A 381 -28.84 26.64 -8.25
CA VAL A 381 -29.74 27.39 -9.14
C VAL A 381 -30.74 28.14 -8.26
N GLN A 382 -30.52 29.43 -8.08
CA GLN A 382 -31.55 30.31 -7.55
C GLN A 382 -32.66 30.44 -8.57
N THR A 383 -33.88 30.08 -8.15
CA THR A 383 -35.10 30.42 -8.87
C THR A 383 -35.20 31.94 -8.97
N GLN A 384 -35.28 32.48 -10.19
CA GLN A 384 -35.76 33.84 -10.42
C GLN A 384 -37.12 33.76 -11.13
N GLU A 385 -38.04 34.57 -10.64
CA GLU A 385 -39.44 34.64 -11.09
C GLU A 385 -39.55 35.25 -12.49
N LEU A 386 -40.50 34.74 -13.28
CA LEU A 386 -41.46 35.52 -14.09
C LEU A 386 -42.59 34.61 -14.58
#